data_AF-A0A7C6B1M3-F1
#
_entry.id   AF-A0A7C6B1M3-F1
#
_cell.length_a   1.000
_cell.length_b   1.000
_cell.length_c   1.000
_cell.angle_alpha   90.00
_cell.angle_beta   90.00
_cell.angle_gamma   90.00
#
_symmetry.space_group_name_H-M   'P 1'
#
loop_
_entity.id
_entity.type
_entity.pdbx_description
1 polymer ?
#
loop_
_entity_poly.entity_id
_entity_poly.type
_entity_poly.pdbx_seq_one_letter_code
_entity_poly.pdbx_strand_id
1 'polypeptide(L)'
;MRRREFLAAAGAGAVLSTFPLRWTAGAFSKPKKILYFTRSAGFEHSVVARKGSELAFSEKVLIQWGKEVNVEVVCSKDGGIFDGDLDQFDAFAFYATGDWTKPVDRPNEPPATEAGVKRLLEAIAAGKGVVGFHAANDAFHSRGQEISPFVKMIGGEFASHGRQQEATMKVVSPKFPGCEKLGESFRMLEEWYAMKNLSNDLHVIL
;
A
#
# COMPACT_ATOMS: atom_id res chain seq x y z
N MET A 1 19.35 43.66 -10.90
CA MET A 1 19.87 42.83 -9.80
C MET A 1 19.65 41.37 -10.15
N ARG A 2 20.72 40.55 -10.12
CA ARG A 2 20.76 39.21 -10.72
C ARG A 2 20.41 38.16 -9.66
N ARG A 3 19.61 37.16 -10.06
CA ARG A 3 19.09 35.99 -9.29
C ARG A 3 20.13 35.17 -8.49
N ARG A 4 21.42 35.51 -8.57
CA ARG A 4 22.55 34.82 -7.95
C ARG A 4 22.99 35.45 -6.61
N GLU A 5 22.58 36.67 -6.29
CA GLU A 5 22.95 37.33 -5.02
C GLU A 5 21.94 37.09 -3.90
N PHE A 6 20.71 36.67 -4.21
CA PHE A 6 19.71 36.31 -3.20
C PHE A 6 19.98 34.94 -2.54
N LEU A 7 20.80 34.09 -3.15
CA LEU A 7 21.20 32.79 -2.59
C LEU A 7 22.44 32.86 -1.70
N ALA A 8 23.12 34.01 -1.63
CA ALA A 8 24.30 34.19 -0.78
C ALA A 8 23.99 34.84 0.59
N ALA A 9 22.80 35.43 0.76
CA ALA A 9 22.45 36.19 1.97
C ALA A 9 21.52 35.48 2.97
N ALA A 10 21.09 34.24 2.67
CA ALA A 10 20.31 33.40 3.61
C ALA A 10 21.16 32.29 4.27
N GLY A 11 22.49 32.42 4.21
CA GLY A 11 23.46 31.52 4.82
C GLY A 11 23.90 32.00 6.21
N ALA A 12 22.99 32.01 7.19
CA ALA A 12 23.36 32.05 8.60
C ALA A 12 22.14 31.74 9.48
N GLY A 13 22.06 30.49 9.95
CA GLY A 13 21.20 30.15 11.07
C GLY A 13 19.97 29.33 10.72
N ALA A 14 20.16 28.02 10.56
CA ALA A 14 19.35 27.01 11.25
C ALA A 14 19.89 25.63 10.87
N VAL A 15 20.59 25.03 11.85
CA VAL A 15 20.56 23.60 12.17
C VAL A 15 20.73 22.67 10.97
N LEU A 16 21.95 22.11 10.89
CA LEU A 16 22.21 20.77 10.37
C LEU A 16 20.97 19.88 10.58
N SER A 17 20.16 19.72 9.54
CA SER A 17 19.16 18.67 9.52
C SER A 17 19.94 17.37 9.47
N THR A 18 20.29 16.87 10.64
CA THR A 18 20.63 15.48 10.88
C THR A 18 19.37 14.68 10.52
N PHE A 19 19.12 14.50 9.23
CA PHE A 19 18.32 13.39 8.76
C PHE A 19 19.10 12.14 9.20
N PRO A 20 18.58 11.31 10.12
CA PRO A 20 19.12 9.98 10.24
C PRO A 20 18.60 9.23 9.02
N LEU A 21 19.33 9.28 7.91
CA LEU A 21 19.29 8.28 6.83
C LEU A 21 19.90 6.96 7.32
N ARG A 22 19.42 6.51 8.49
CA ARG A 22 19.68 5.22 9.09
C ARG A 22 18.37 4.74 9.68
N TRP A 23 17.42 4.45 8.81
CA TRP A 23 16.45 3.42 9.13
C TRP A 23 17.23 2.11 9.09
N THR A 24 17.76 1.71 10.24
CA THR A 24 18.29 0.35 10.41
C THR A 24 17.14 -0.61 10.16
N ALA A 25 17.36 -1.63 9.33
CA ALA A 25 16.49 -2.79 9.20
C ALA A 25 16.41 -3.55 10.55
N GLY A 26 15.62 -3.00 11.47
CA GLY A 26 15.42 -3.49 12.83
C GLY A 26 13.98 -3.21 13.25
N ALA A 27 13.48 -4.04 14.17
CA ALA A 27 12.11 -3.94 14.68
C ALA A 27 11.77 -2.53 15.18
N PHE A 28 10.50 -2.14 15.03
CA PHE A 28 10.03 -0.85 15.53
C PHE A 28 10.24 -0.77 17.05
N SER A 29 10.82 0.33 17.52
CA SER A 29 11.11 0.55 18.94
C SER A 29 9.85 0.62 19.81
N LYS A 30 8.71 0.96 19.20
CA LYS A 30 7.38 0.88 19.82
C LYS A 30 6.50 -0.05 18.97
N PRO A 31 5.68 -0.92 19.58
CA PRO A 31 4.75 -1.76 18.85
C PRO A 31 3.90 -0.94 17.89
N LYS A 32 3.73 -1.46 16.68
CA LYS A 32 2.87 -0.89 15.65
C LYS A 32 1.71 -1.82 15.36
N LYS A 33 0.58 -1.29 14.92
CA LYS A 33 -0.59 -2.08 14.56
C LYS A 33 -1.06 -1.71 13.17
N ILE A 34 -1.23 -2.69 12.29
CA ILE A 34 -1.72 -2.46 10.93
C ILE A 34 -2.97 -3.29 10.66
N LEU A 35 -3.85 -2.75 9.82
CA LEU A 35 -4.96 -3.50 9.24
C LEU A 35 -4.52 -4.06 7.89
N TYR A 36 -4.53 -5.39 7.73
CA TYR A 36 -4.40 -6.04 6.45
C TYR A 36 -5.79 -6.44 5.92
N PHE A 37 -6.28 -5.70 4.94
CA PHE A 37 -7.61 -5.86 4.36
C PHE A 37 -7.54 -6.62 3.03
N THR A 38 -8.23 -7.75 2.96
CA THR A 38 -8.10 -8.75 1.88
C THR A 38 -9.43 -9.11 1.19
N ARG A 39 -10.47 -8.29 1.40
CA ARG A 39 -11.80 -8.49 0.77
C ARG A 39 -11.75 -8.15 -0.72
N SER A 40 -12.03 -9.11 -1.59
CA SER A 40 -12.04 -8.90 -3.04
C SER A 40 -13.48 -8.80 -3.58
N ALA A 41 -13.94 -7.60 -3.92
CA ALA A 41 -15.22 -7.37 -4.62
C ALA A 41 -15.09 -7.50 -6.15
N GLY A 42 -14.07 -8.22 -6.60
CA GLY A 42 -13.73 -8.55 -7.97
C GLY A 42 -13.15 -9.97 -8.01
N PHE A 43 -12.04 -10.17 -8.72
CA PHE A 43 -11.36 -11.48 -8.75
C PHE A 43 -10.61 -11.77 -7.45
N GLU A 44 -11.03 -12.80 -6.72
CA GLU A 44 -10.35 -13.22 -5.50
C GLU A 44 -9.15 -14.12 -5.81
N HIS A 45 -7.96 -13.65 -5.47
CA HIS A 45 -6.72 -14.39 -5.67
C HIS A 45 -6.57 -15.49 -4.61
N SER A 46 -6.00 -16.63 -4.99
CA SER A 46 -5.85 -17.80 -4.11
C SER A 46 -5.06 -17.51 -2.83
N VAL A 47 -4.13 -16.55 -2.86
CA VAL A 47 -3.31 -16.14 -1.71
C VAL A 47 -4.07 -15.34 -0.65
N VAL A 48 -5.25 -14.81 -0.97
CA VAL A 48 -6.15 -14.09 -0.06
C VAL A 48 -7.50 -14.82 0.15
N ALA A 49 -7.74 -15.89 -0.59
CA ALA A 49 -8.89 -16.77 -0.38
C ALA A 49 -8.78 -17.49 0.98
N ARG A 50 -9.84 -17.41 1.79
CA ARG A 50 -9.96 -18.14 3.06
C ARG A 50 -10.74 -19.43 2.84
N LYS A 51 -10.43 -20.46 3.62
CA LYS A 51 -11.19 -21.72 3.66
C LYS A 51 -11.83 -21.85 5.03
N GLY A 52 -13.14 -21.67 5.09
CA GLY A 52 -13.86 -21.60 6.37
C GLY A 52 -13.37 -20.44 7.23
N SER A 53 -13.02 -20.70 8.49
CA SER A 53 -12.51 -19.70 9.43
C SER A 53 -10.99 -19.52 9.39
N GLU A 54 -10.26 -20.27 8.56
CA GLU A 54 -8.81 -20.17 8.49
C GLU A 54 -8.34 -18.90 7.78
N LEU A 55 -7.26 -18.32 8.29
CA LEU A 55 -6.52 -17.27 7.60
C LEU A 55 -5.97 -17.74 6.26
N ALA A 56 -5.97 -16.85 5.29
CA ALA A 56 -5.38 -17.06 3.97
C ALA A 56 -3.85 -17.15 4.06
N PHE A 57 -3.23 -17.63 2.97
CA PHE A 57 -1.78 -17.78 2.91
C PHE A 57 -1.05 -16.45 3.17
N SER A 58 -1.43 -15.38 2.46
CA SER A 58 -0.79 -14.06 2.62
C SER A 58 -0.97 -13.48 4.02
N GLU A 59 -2.12 -13.73 4.66
CA GLU A 59 -2.41 -13.27 6.03
C GLU A 59 -1.48 -13.95 7.04
N LYS A 60 -1.28 -15.27 6.91
CA LYS A 60 -0.35 -16.04 7.75
C LYS A 60 1.08 -15.52 7.60
N VAL A 61 1.52 -15.28 6.36
CA VAL A 61 2.87 -14.77 6.06
C VAL A 61 3.06 -13.36 6.61
N LEU A 62 2.11 -12.44 6.38
CA LEU A 62 2.26 -11.05 6.83
C LEU A 62 2.24 -10.95 8.37
N ILE A 63 1.43 -11.76 9.05
CA ILE A 63 1.48 -11.87 10.52
C ILE A 63 2.86 -12.34 10.99
N GLN A 64 3.45 -13.34 10.33
CA GLN A 64 4.78 -13.83 10.69
C GLN A 64 5.83 -12.73 10.54
N TRP A 65 5.88 -12.07 9.38
CA TRP A 65 6.81 -10.96 9.14
C TRP A 65 6.59 -9.77 10.07
N GLY A 66 5.33 -9.45 10.38
CA GLY A 66 5.00 -8.39 11.34
C GLY A 66 5.64 -8.63 12.71
N LYS A 67 5.58 -9.87 13.23
CA LYS A 67 6.22 -10.24 14.51
C LYS A 67 7.73 -9.99 14.50
N GLU A 68 8.40 -10.30 13.40
CA GLU A 68 9.85 -10.11 13.26
C GLU A 68 10.27 -8.63 13.38
N VAL A 69 9.34 -7.70 13.12
CA VAL A 69 9.59 -6.26 13.17
C VAL A 69 8.75 -5.52 14.23
N ASN A 70 8.12 -6.22 15.18
CA ASN A 70 7.28 -5.62 16.23
C ASN A 70 6.03 -4.89 15.69
N VAL A 71 5.38 -5.50 14.71
CA VAL A 71 4.10 -5.07 14.10
C VAL A 71 3.03 -6.12 14.35
N GLU A 72 1.94 -5.73 14.99
CA GLU A 72 0.68 -6.48 15.05
C GLU A 72 -0.06 -6.33 13.72
N VAL A 73 -0.43 -7.45 13.10
CA VAL A 73 -1.20 -7.47 11.85
C VAL A 73 -2.60 -7.99 12.13
N VAL A 74 -3.60 -7.13 11.98
CA VAL A 74 -5.02 -7.50 12.07
C VAL A 74 -5.53 -7.80 10.67
N CYS A 75 -5.93 -9.04 10.39
CA CYS A 75 -6.40 -9.45 9.06
C CYS A 75 -7.93 -9.42 8.99
N SER A 76 -8.50 -8.69 8.03
CA SER A 76 -9.95 -8.60 7.86
C SER A 76 -10.40 -8.72 6.41
N LYS A 77 -11.53 -9.39 6.23
CA LYS A 77 -12.34 -9.36 4.99
C LYS A 77 -13.72 -8.74 5.21
N ASP A 78 -13.96 -8.21 6.41
CA ASP A 78 -15.18 -7.52 6.80
C ASP A 78 -15.04 -6.04 6.46
N GLY A 79 -15.84 -5.55 5.49
CA GLY A 79 -15.83 -4.15 5.09
C GLY A 79 -16.35 -3.18 6.14
N GLY A 80 -17.15 -3.66 7.10
CA GLY A 80 -17.62 -2.89 8.25
C GLY A 80 -16.51 -2.52 9.23
N ILE A 81 -15.30 -3.07 9.08
CA ILE A 81 -14.14 -2.65 9.88
C ILE A 81 -13.84 -1.16 9.73
N PHE A 82 -14.19 -0.56 8.58
CA PHE A 82 -14.01 0.87 8.36
C PHE A 82 -15.04 1.75 9.09
N ASP A 83 -16.06 1.14 9.70
CA ASP A 83 -17.01 1.75 10.65
C ASP A 83 -16.56 1.70 12.11
N GLY A 84 -15.48 0.98 12.40
CA GLY A 84 -14.88 0.95 13.72
C GLY A 84 -13.89 2.09 13.99
N ASP A 85 -13.17 1.93 15.09
CA ASP A 85 -12.05 2.80 15.46
C ASP A 85 -10.87 2.57 14.52
N LEU A 86 -10.60 3.53 13.64
CA LEU A 86 -9.45 3.51 12.72
C LEU A 86 -8.17 4.05 13.36
N ASP A 87 -8.25 4.76 14.48
CA ASP A 87 -7.09 5.38 15.11
C ASP A 87 -6.16 4.35 15.74
N GLN A 88 -6.69 3.18 16.09
CA GLN A 88 -5.91 2.04 16.56
C GLN A 88 -4.87 1.53 15.55
N PHE A 89 -5.01 1.85 14.27
CA PHE A 89 -4.09 1.41 13.21
C PHE A 89 -3.09 2.51 12.88
N ASP A 90 -1.82 2.15 12.76
CA ASP A 90 -0.76 3.02 12.25
C ASP A 90 -0.74 3.06 10.71
N ALA A 91 -1.16 1.97 10.06
CA ALA A 91 -1.21 1.84 8.62
C ALA A 91 -2.28 0.84 8.13
N PHE A 92 -2.64 0.97 6.86
CA PHE A 92 -3.57 0.10 6.15
C PHE A 92 -2.85 -0.58 4.99
N ALA A 93 -2.96 -1.90 4.93
CA ALA A 93 -2.39 -2.73 3.90
C ALA A 93 -3.50 -3.42 3.11
N PHE A 94 -3.43 -3.38 1.78
CA PHE A 94 -4.49 -3.85 0.90
C PHE A 94 -3.99 -4.95 -0.04
N TYR A 95 -4.68 -6.09 -0.04
CA TYR A 95 -4.67 -7.04 -1.15
C TYR A 95 -6.13 -7.33 -1.49
N ALA A 96 -6.78 -6.33 -2.08
CA ALA A 96 -8.22 -6.26 -2.28
C ALA A 96 -8.51 -5.59 -3.62
N THR A 97 -9.49 -6.10 -4.38
CA THR A 97 -9.89 -5.58 -5.70
C THR A 97 -11.38 -5.21 -5.72
N GLY A 98 -11.80 -4.43 -6.72
CA GLY A 98 -13.17 -4.09 -6.99
C GLY A 98 -13.69 -2.94 -6.13
N ASP A 99 -15.00 -2.74 -6.18
CA ASP A 99 -15.70 -1.76 -5.33
C ASP A 99 -16.10 -2.46 -4.02
N TRP A 100 -15.39 -2.17 -2.93
CA TRP A 100 -15.60 -2.84 -1.65
C TRP A 100 -16.97 -2.54 -1.02
N THR A 101 -17.73 -1.59 -1.55
CA THR A 101 -19.11 -1.32 -1.13
C THR A 101 -20.12 -2.27 -1.74
N LYS A 102 -19.70 -3.08 -2.72
CA LYS A 102 -20.56 -4.07 -3.37
C LYS A 102 -20.57 -5.40 -2.62
N PRO A 103 -21.74 -6.07 -2.54
CA PRO A 103 -21.82 -7.40 -1.96
C PRO A 103 -21.05 -8.41 -2.80
N VAL A 104 -20.61 -9.49 -2.15
CA VAL A 104 -19.99 -10.65 -2.80
C VAL A 104 -20.74 -11.91 -2.36
N ASP A 105 -20.75 -12.93 -3.21
CA ASP A 105 -21.34 -14.23 -2.88
C ASP A 105 -20.34 -15.10 -2.10
N ARG A 106 -19.92 -14.61 -0.92
CA ARG A 106 -19.07 -15.32 0.03
C ARG A 106 -19.49 -15.02 1.47
N PRO A 107 -19.46 -16.01 2.37
CA PRO A 107 -19.87 -15.82 3.75
C PRO A 107 -18.89 -14.93 4.51
N ASN A 108 -19.39 -14.17 5.48
CA ASN A 108 -18.59 -13.37 6.42
C ASN A 108 -17.69 -12.30 5.76
N GLU A 109 -18.06 -11.81 4.58
CA GLU A 109 -17.40 -10.70 3.88
C GLU A 109 -18.38 -9.55 3.59
N PRO A 110 -19.05 -8.97 4.62
CA PRO A 110 -20.00 -7.90 4.41
C PRO A 110 -19.34 -6.71 3.69
N PRO A 111 -20.09 -5.99 2.82
CA PRO A 111 -19.57 -4.84 2.11
C PRO A 111 -19.19 -3.71 3.06
N ALA A 112 -18.22 -2.89 2.65
CA ALA A 112 -17.92 -1.64 3.33
C ALA A 112 -19.05 -0.64 3.11
N THR A 113 -19.27 0.26 4.07
CA THR A 113 -20.12 1.43 3.84
C THR A 113 -19.36 2.49 3.06
N GLU A 114 -20.06 3.32 2.29
CA GLU A 114 -19.44 4.49 1.62
C GLU A 114 -18.81 5.44 2.65
N ALA A 115 -19.47 5.61 3.80
CA ALA A 115 -18.95 6.40 4.92
C ALA A 115 -17.66 5.80 5.51
N GLY A 116 -17.57 4.48 5.62
CA GLY A 116 -16.36 3.78 6.04
C GLY A 116 -15.20 3.97 5.09
N VAL A 117 -15.42 3.77 3.79
CA VAL A 117 -14.38 4.03 2.78
C VAL A 117 -13.94 5.50 2.82
N LYS A 118 -14.87 6.44 3.01
CA LYS A 118 -14.53 7.87 3.17
C LYS A 118 -13.66 8.12 4.40
N ARG A 119 -14.02 7.57 5.58
CA ARG A 119 -13.22 7.70 6.81
C ARG A 119 -11.83 7.08 6.67
N LEU A 120 -11.72 5.94 5.99
CA LEU A 120 -10.44 5.32 5.68
C LEU A 120 -9.55 6.26 4.87
N LEU A 121 -10.08 6.83 3.78
CA LEU A 121 -9.34 7.77 2.94
C LEU A 121 -8.94 9.04 3.70
N GLU A 122 -9.80 9.55 4.58
CA GLU A 122 -9.51 10.68 5.45
C GLU A 122 -8.40 10.36 6.46
N ALA A 123 -8.42 9.17 7.07
CA ALA A 123 -7.38 8.72 7.98
C ALA A 123 -6.01 8.61 7.27
N ILE A 124 -5.98 8.08 6.04
CA ILE A 124 -4.76 8.03 5.22
C ILE A 124 -4.29 9.45 4.88
N ALA A 125 -5.20 10.34 4.46
CA ALA A 125 -4.88 11.74 4.19
C ALA A 125 -4.37 12.50 5.43
N ALA A 126 -4.80 12.10 6.63
CA ALA A 126 -4.33 12.63 7.90
C ALA A 126 -2.96 12.05 8.35
N GLY A 127 -2.37 11.15 7.57
CA GLY A 127 -0.99 10.65 7.77
C GLY A 127 -0.87 9.20 8.21
N LYS A 128 -1.94 8.40 8.19
CA LYS A 128 -1.83 6.95 8.36
C LYS A 128 -1.12 6.33 7.14
N GLY A 129 -0.27 5.33 7.38
CA GLY A 129 0.47 4.67 6.30
C GLY A 129 -0.43 3.85 5.37
N VAL A 130 0.00 3.67 4.12
CA VAL A 130 -0.68 2.81 3.15
C VAL A 130 0.31 1.86 2.46
N VAL A 131 -0.10 0.61 2.27
CA VAL A 131 0.62 -0.40 1.49
C VAL A 131 -0.37 -1.09 0.56
N GLY A 132 -0.10 -1.10 -0.75
CA GLY A 132 -0.86 -1.86 -1.73
C GLY A 132 -0.07 -3.08 -2.20
N PHE A 133 -0.73 -4.23 -2.28
CA PHE A 133 -0.21 -5.44 -2.91
C PHE A 133 -1.03 -5.79 -4.13
N HIS A 134 -0.36 -6.03 -5.25
CA HIS A 134 -0.92 -6.64 -6.46
C HIS A 134 -2.28 -6.04 -6.88
N ALA A 135 -3.37 -6.74 -6.55
CA ALA A 135 -4.74 -6.37 -6.88
C ALA A 135 -5.25 -5.08 -6.20
N ALA A 136 -4.51 -4.48 -5.27
CA ALA A 136 -4.89 -3.23 -4.61
C ALA A 136 -5.17 -2.10 -5.61
N ASN A 137 -4.41 -2.01 -6.70
CA ASN A 137 -4.62 -0.99 -7.74
C ASN A 137 -5.80 -1.30 -8.68
N ASP A 138 -6.43 -2.46 -8.52
CA ASP A 138 -7.66 -2.87 -9.23
C ASP A 138 -8.92 -2.58 -8.38
N ALA A 139 -8.79 -1.81 -7.30
CA ALA A 139 -9.91 -1.34 -6.48
C ALA A 139 -10.39 0.06 -6.91
N PHE A 140 -11.72 0.27 -6.85
CA PHE A 140 -12.37 1.56 -7.10
C PHE A 140 -11.89 2.30 -8.36
N HIS A 141 -12.02 1.68 -9.54
CA HIS A 141 -11.62 2.28 -10.81
C HIS A 141 -12.23 3.66 -11.07
N SER A 142 -11.48 4.47 -11.81
CA SER A 142 -11.89 5.82 -12.23
C SER A 142 -13.03 5.75 -13.25
N ARG A 143 -13.87 6.79 -13.30
CA ARG A 143 -15.00 6.86 -14.23
C ARG A 143 -14.76 7.92 -15.28
N GLY A 144 -14.55 7.50 -16.53
CA GLY A 144 -14.20 8.42 -17.61
C GLY A 144 -12.89 9.17 -17.30
N GLN A 145 -12.96 10.50 -17.25
CA GLN A 145 -11.80 11.36 -16.91
C GLN A 145 -11.69 11.66 -15.41
N GLU A 146 -12.69 11.25 -14.61
CA GLU A 146 -12.69 11.51 -13.17
C GLU A 146 -11.90 10.42 -12.43
N ILE A 147 -10.73 10.81 -11.90
CA ILE A 147 -9.89 9.92 -11.10
C ILE A 147 -10.55 9.67 -9.74
N SER A 148 -10.74 8.39 -9.40
CA SER A 148 -11.38 8.05 -8.13
C SER A 148 -10.51 8.49 -6.94
N PRO A 149 -11.11 8.82 -5.78
CA PRO A 149 -10.36 9.16 -4.58
C PRO A 149 -9.37 8.08 -4.14
N PHE A 150 -9.73 6.81 -4.33
CA PHE A 150 -8.86 5.68 -3.99
C PHE A 150 -7.67 5.59 -4.95
N VAL A 151 -7.89 5.70 -6.27
CA VAL A 151 -6.82 5.70 -7.28
C VAL A 151 -5.83 6.85 -7.03
N LYS A 152 -6.35 8.05 -6.72
CA LYS A 152 -5.53 9.20 -6.35
C LYS A 152 -4.67 8.95 -5.12
N MET A 153 -5.22 8.23 -4.13
CA MET A 153 -4.51 7.87 -2.90
C MET A 153 -3.43 6.80 -3.13
N ILE A 154 -3.75 5.73 -3.86
CA ILE A 154 -2.84 4.59 -4.05
C ILE A 154 -1.79 4.84 -5.15
N GLY A 155 -1.99 5.86 -5.98
CA GLY A 155 -0.99 6.38 -6.92
C GLY A 155 -1.00 5.76 -8.31
N GLY A 156 -1.93 4.85 -8.61
CA GLY A 156 -2.06 4.24 -9.93
C GLY A 156 -3.27 3.32 -10.03
N GLU A 157 -3.73 3.07 -11.25
CA GLU A 157 -4.91 2.25 -11.54
C GLU A 157 -4.56 1.11 -12.49
N PHE A 158 -5.06 -0.08 -12.17
CA PHE A 158 -4.95 -1.24 -13.04
C PHE A 158 -5.54 -0.95 -14.42
N ALA A 159 -4.78 -1.24 -15.48
CA ALA A 159 -5.25 -1.16 -16.86
C ALA A 159 -5.50 -2.55 -17.44
N SER A 160 -4.50 -3.43 -17.35
CA SER A 160 -4.55 -4.80 -17.88
C SER A 160 -3.31 -5.59 -17.45
N HIS A 161 -3.29 -6.89 -17.67
CA HIS A 161 -2.09 -7.71 -17.57
C HIS A 161 -2.01 -8.73 -18.73
N GLY A 162 -0.81 -9.26 -18.95
CA GLY A 162 -0.58 -10.41 -19.83
C GLY A 162 -0.73 -11.73 -19.10
N ARG A 163 -0.25 -12.83 -19.69
CA ARG A 163 -0.06 -14.09 -18.95
C ARG A 163 0.99 -13.90 -17.86
N GLN A 164 0.89 -14.70 -16.79
CA GLN A 164 1.97 -14.85 -15.83
C GLN A 164 3.26 -15.23 -16.55
N GLN A 165 4.35 -14.53 -16.23
CA GLN A 165 5.63 -14.73 -16.88
C GLN A 165 6.78 -14.28 -15.98
N GLU A 166 7.94 -14.89 -16.19
CA GLU A 166 9.15 -14.42 -15.55
C GLU A 166 9.61 -13.11 -16.21
N ALA A 167 9.87 -12.08 -15.40
CA ALA A 167 10.42 -10.82 -15.87
C ALA A 167 11.58 -10.36 -14.99
N THR A 168 12.41 -9.45 -15.53
CA THR A 168 13.50 -8.81 -14.79
C THR A 168 13.00 -7.51 -14.15
N MET A 169 13.09 -7.42 -12.83
CA MET A 169 12.86 -6.20 -12.06
C MET A 169 14.18 -5.48 -11.86
N LYS A 170 14.24 -4.18 -12.19
CA LYS A 170 15.46 -3.38 -12.10
C LYS A 170 15.43 -2.54 -10.84
N VAL A 171 16.45 -2.61 -10.01
CA VAL A 171 16.53 -1.76 -8.82
C VAL A 171 16.92 -0.35 -9.24
N VAL A 172 15.95 0.56 -9.38
CA VAL A 172 16.19 1.94 -9.84
C VAL A 172 16.46 2.91 -8.69
N SER A 173 16.12 2.54 -7.46
CA SER A 173 16.42 3.32 -6.26
C SER A 173 17.20 2.48 -5.23
N PRO A 174 18.47 2.11 -5.49
CA PRO A 174 19.23 1.17 -4.66
C PRO A 174 19.54 1.65 -3.24
N LYS A 175 19.36 2.96 -2.97
CA LYS A 175 19.49 3.54 -1.62
C LYS A 175 18.17 3.58 -0.85
N PHE A 176 17.07 3.13 -1.45
CA PHE A 176 15.79 3.05 -0.77
C PHE A 176 15.87 1.97 0.34
N PRO A 177 15.33 2.22 1.55
CA PRO A 177 15.38 1.25 2.63
C PRO A 177 14.83 -0.12 2.23
N GLY A 178 15.59 -1.18 2.51
CA GLY A 178 15.24 -2.56 2.13
C GLY A 178 15.77 -3.00 0.77
N CYS A 179 16.37 -2.11 -0.02
CA CYS A 179 16.98 -2.46 -1.30
C CYS A 179 18.46 -2.87 -1.20
N GLU A 180 19.06 -2.85 0.00
CA GLU A 180 20.52 -2.96 0.19
C GLU A 180 21.10 -4.29 -0.31
N LYS A 181 20.27 -5.34 -0.38
CA LYS A 181 20.68 -6.69 -0.77
C LYS A 181 20.04 -7.17 -2.08
N LEU A 182 19.28 -6.32 -2.78
CA LEU A 182 18.57 -6.72 -4.01
C LEU A 182 19.48 -6.79 -5.25
N GLY A 183 20.68 -6.21 -5.18
CA GLY A 183 21.57 -6.08 -6.34
C GLY A 183 21.07 -5.05 -7.35
N GLU A 184 21.51 -5.14 -8.60
CA GLU A 184 21.07 -4.24 -9.68
C GLU A 184 19.72 -4.66 -10.29
N SER A 185 19.42 -5.97 -10.26
CA SER A 185 18.17 -6.53 -10.75
C SER A 185 17.97 -7.95 -10.22
N PHE A 186 16.74 -8.42 -10.27
CA PHE A 186 16.39 -9.81 -10.00
C PHE A 186 15.26 -10.26 -10.93
N ARG A 187 15.04 -11.57 -11.02
CA ARG A 187 13.97 -12.15 -11.83
C ARG A 187 12.93 -12.80 -10.92
N MET A 188 11.67 -12.64 -11.30
CA MET A 188 10.57 -13.32 -10.61
C MET A 188 9.43 -13.64 -11.59
N LEU A 189 8.73 -14.73 -11.32
CA LEU A 189 7.49 -15.10 -11.99
C LEU A 189 6.33 -14.39 -11.31
N GLU A 190 5.61 -13.56 -12.06
CA GLU A 190 4.46 -12.81 -11.56
C GLU A 190 3.45 -12.53 -12.69
N GLU A 191 2.28 -12.04 -12.30
CA GLU A 191 1.31 -11.41 -13.19
C GLU A 191 1.57 -9.91 -13.28
N TRP A 192 2.34 -9.48 -14.28
CA TRP A 192 2.76 -8.09 -14.40
C TRP A 192 1.67 -7.17 -14.93
N TYR A 193 1.39 -6.11 -14.17
CA TYR A 193 0.34 -5.16 -14.48
C TYR A 193 0.85 -4.00 -15.34
N ALA A 194 0.08 -3.68 -16.38
CA ALA A 194 0.11 -2.38 -17.01
C ALA A 194 -0.82 -1.44 -16.23
N MET A 195 -0.32 -0.24 -15.95
CA MET A 195 -1.00 0.75 -15.11
C MET A 195 -1.36 2.00 -15.92
N LYS A 196 -2.48 2.62 -15.58
CA LYS A 196 -2.92 3.93 -16.07
C LYS A 196 -3.12 4.86 -14.87
N ASN A 197 -3.40 6.15 -15.13
CA ASN A 197 -3.69 7.15 -14.09
C ASN A 197 -2.63 7.20 -12.99
N LEU A 198 -1.36 7.05 -13.38
CA LEU A 198 -0.22 7.13 -12.46
C LEU A 198 -0.12 8.54 -11.88
N SER A 199 0.16 8.62 -10.58
CA SER A 199 0.43 9.90 -9.96
C SER A 199 1.72 10.52 -10.51
N ASN A 200 1.77 11.85 -10.55
CA ASN A 200 2.92 12.59 -11.09
C ASN A 200 4.07 12.73 -10.08
N ASP A 201 3.88 12.29 -8.84
CA ASP A 201 4.82 12.42 -7.71
C ASP A 201 5.34 11.06 -7.21
N LEU A 202 5.25 10.02 -8.05
CA LEU A 202 5.75 8.69 -7.70
C LEU A 202 7.28 8.65 -7.65
N HIS A 203 7.82 8.08 -6.57
CA HIS A 203 9.21 7.66 -6.49
C HIS A 203 9.31 6.17 -6.85
N VAL A 204 9.78 5.87 -8.06
CA VAL A 204 9.92 4.48 -8.54
C VAL A 204 11.11 3.81 -7.86
N ILE A 205 10.90 2.58 -7.35
CA ILE A 205 11.92 1.81 -6.62
C ILE A 205 12.47 0.65 -7.46
N LEU A 206 11.58 -0.06 -8.17
CA LEU A 206 11.84 -1.28 -8.94
C LEU A 206 11.29 -1.18 -10.38
#